data_AF-A7J2K1-F1
#
_entry.id   AF-A7J2K1-F1
#
_cell.length_a   1.000
_cell.length_b   1.000
_cell.length_c   1.000
_cell.angle_alpha   90.00
_cell.angle_beta   90.00
_cell.angle_gamma   90.00
#
_symmetry.space_group_name_H-M   'P 1'
#
loop_
_entity.id
_entity.type
_entity.pdbx_description
1 polymer ?
#
loop_
_entity_poly.entity_id
_entity_poly.type
_entity_poly.pdbx_seq_one_letter_code
_entity_poly.pdbx_strand_id
1 'polypeptide(L)'
;EGWWYKPEYIFNELNINSVIAQPDHNETLSIAKNINKDYTVAGYAYTGGGRKITRVEVSTDGGIHWELADLDRKEEPTDYGMYWCWVWYSYNLKVADVVGCKELWCRAWDESNNPQPTNPTWNLMGMVNN
;
A
#
# COMPACT_ATOMS: atom_id res chain seq x y z
N GLU A 1 -7.66 19.96 27.85
CA GLU A 1 -8.50 20.98 27.18
C GLU A 1 -7.74 21.60 26.02
N GLY A 2 -8.41 22.29 25.10
CA GLY A 2 -7.75 22.97 23.95
C GLY A 2 -7.20 22.06 22.85
N TRP A 3 -7.64 20.80 22.75
CA TRP A 3 -7.10 19.80 21.82
C TRP A 3 -7.05 20.27 20.35
N TRP A 4 -8.05 21.02 19.90
CA TRP A 4 -8.17 21.50 18.52
C TRP A 4 -7.27 22.69 18.18
N TYR A 5 -6.64 23.31 19.18
CA TYR A 5 -5.77 24.48 19.00
C TYR A 5 -4.29 24.15 19.19
N LYS A 6 -3.96 22.86 19.36
CA LYS A 6 -2.60 22.38 19.47
C LYS A 6 -1.98 22.25 18.07
N PRO A 7 -0.98 23.07 17.72
CA PRO A 7 -0.42 23.10 16.36
C PRO A 7 0.24 21.78 15.96
N GLU A 8 0.68 20.96 16.93
CA GLU A 8 1.33 19.67 16.70
C GLU A 8 0.40 18.62 16.06
N TYR A 9 -0.92 18.85 16.10
CA TYR A 9 -1.93 17.95 15.53
C TYR A 9 -2.50 18.44 14.19
N ILE A 10 -1.93 19.51 13.62
CA ILE A 10 -2.28 19.98 12.28
C ILE A 10 -1.61 19.06 11.25
N PHE A 11 -2.43 18.42 10.41
CA PHE A 11 -1.94 17.64 9.27
C PHE A 11 -1.63 18.57 8.10
N ASN A 12 -0.39 18.54 7.62
CA ASN A 12 0.03 19.25 6.41
C ASN A 12 0.43 18.25 5.33
N GLU A 13 1.47 17.46 5.61
CA GLU A 13 1.90 16.37 4.74
C GLU A 13 1.12 15.10 5.04
N LEU A 14 0.72 14.37 3.99
CA LEU A 14 0.14 13.04 4.13
C LEU A 14 1.19 12.04 4.63
N ASN A 15 0.74 11.07 5.42
CA ASN A 15 1.54 9.88 5.72
C ASN A 15 1.60 8.95 4.49
N ILE A 16 2.48 7.95 4.58
CA ILE A 16 2.57 6.91 3.58
C ILE A 16 1.33 6.03 3.60
N ASN A 17 0.81 5.63 2.44
CA ASN A 17 -0.34 4.76 2.30
C ASN A 17 -0.23 3.90 1.04
N SER A 18 -0.85 2.71 1.06
CA SER A 18 -1.00 1.83 -0.10
C SER A 18 -2.35 1.13 -0.08
N VAL A 19 -2.92 0.91 -1.26
CA VAL A 19 -4.25 0.35 -1.44
C VAL A 19 -4.22 -0.73 -2.51
N ILE A 20 -4.78 -1.90 -2.19
CA ILE A 20 -5.09 -2.95 -3.16
C ILE A 20 -6.35 -2.53 -3.92
N ALA A 21 -6.24 -2.43 -5.25
CA ALA A 21 -7.36 -2.16 -6.16
C ALA A 21 -7.77 -3.40 -6.97
N GLN A 22 -6.90 -4.40 -7.05
CA GLN A 22 -7.16 -5.70 -7.66
C GLN A 22 -6.64 -6.79 -6.71
N PRO A 23 -7.47 -7.75 -6.26
CA PRO A 23 -8.81 -8.06 -6.74
C PRO A 23 -9.89 -7.02 -6.43
N ASP A 24 -10.93 -6.99 -7.26
CA ASP A 24 -12.14 -6.20 -7.00
C ASP A 24 -12.90 -6.74 -5.78
N HIS A 25 -13.70 -5.89 -5.15
CA HIS A 25 -14.57 -6.32 -4.07
C HIS A 25 -15.56 -7.39 -4.56
N ASN A 26 -15.57 -8.54 -3.89
CA ASN A 26 -16.33 -9.75 -4.25
C ASN A 26 -15.91 -10.41 -5.57
N GLU A 27 -14.72 -10.10 -6.11
CA GLU A 27 -14.16 -10.88 -7.21
C GLU A 27 -13.94 -12.34 -6.76
N THR A 28 -14.32 -13.29 -7.62
CA THR A 28 -14.17 -14.72 -7.35
C THR A 28 -13.18 -15.35 -8.33
N LEU A 29 -12.15 -16.00 -7.80
CA LEU A 29 -11.20 -16.77 -8.58
C LEU A 29 -11.37 -18.28 -8.31
N SER A 30 -11.61 -19.06 -9.37
CA SER A 30 -11.64 -20.51 -9.25
C SER A 30 -10.22 -21.07 -9.13
N ILE A 31 -9.84 -21.52 -7.94
CA ILE A 31 -8.51 -22.10 -7.66
C ILE A 31 -8.25 -23.33 -8.56
N ALA A 32 -9.18 -24.29 -8.61
CA ALA A 32 -9.01 -25.53 -9.37
C ALA A 32 -8.74 -25.30 -10.87
N LYS A 33 -9.32 -24.24 -11.46
CA LYS A 33 -9.14 -23.90 -12.88
C LYS A 33 -7.86 -23.11 -13.16
N ASN A 34 -7.27 -22.49 -12.13
CA ASN A 34 -6.17 -21.54 -12.28
C ASN A 34 -4.93 -21.90 -11.45
N ILE A 35 -4.88 -23.08 -10.81
CA ILE A 35 -3.82 -23.47 -9.85
C ILE A 35 -2.39 -23.31 -10.39
N ASN A 36 -2.20 -23.50 -11.70
CA ASN A 36 -0.90 -23.38 -12.38
C ASN A 36 -0.69 -22.02 -13.07
N LYS A 37 -1.49 -21.01 -12.71
CA LYS A 37 -1.42 -19.65 -13.26
C LYS A 37 -1.10 -18.66 -12.16
N ASP A 38 -0.79 -17.46 -12.61
CA ASP A 38 -0.63 -16.30 -11.75
C ASP A 38 -1.89 -15.44 -11.82
N TYR A 39 -2.13 -14.72 -10.73
CA TYR A 39 -3.15 -13.70 -10.58
C TYR A 39 -2.45 -12.37 -10.29
N THR A 40 -2.78 -11.33 -11.06
CA THR A 40 -2.18 -10.01 -10.85
C THR A 40 -2.92 -9.27 -9.74
N VAL A 41 -2.29 -9.17 -8.58
CA VAL A 41 -2.67 -8.24 -7.53
C VAL A 41 -2.13 -6.87 -7.91
N ALA A 42 -2.95 -5.83 -7.87
CA ALA A 42 -2.53 -4.49 -8.27
C ALA A 42 -3.14 -3.43 -7.38
N GLY A 43 -2.52 -2.25 -7.37
CA GLY A 43 -2.92 -1.16 -6.52
C GLY A 43 -2.12 0.09 -6.75
N TYR A 44 -2.23 1.03 -5.81
CA TYR A 44 -1.45 2.25 -5.82
C TYR A 44 -0.89 2.56 -4.42
N ALA A 45 0.17 3.36 -4.38
CA ALA A 45 0.78 3.84 -3.16
C ALA A 45 1.16 5.32 -3.28
N TYR A 46 1.13 6.04 -2.17
CA TYR A 46 1.50 7.45 -2.10
C TYR A 46 2.06 7.82 -0.73
N THR A 47 2.74 8.96 -0.66
CA THR A 47 3.21 9.60 0.59
C THR A 47 3.18 11.12 0.39
N GLY A 48 3.13 11.88 1.48
CA GLY A 48 3.19 13.33 1.44
C GLY A 48 4.62 13.88 1.30
N GLY A 49 4.74 15.22 1.30
CA GLY A 49 6.03 15.90 1.37
C GLY A 49 6.93 15.72 0.15
N GLY A 50 6.39 15.27 -0.98
CA GLY A 50 7.15 15.07 -2.22
C GLY A 50 8.07 13.86 -2.18
N ARG A 51 7.90 12.98 -1.18
CA ARG A 51 8.78 11.84 -0.99
C ARG A 51 8.54 10.74 -2.00
N LYS A 52 9.62 10.11 -2.45
CA LYS A 52 9.54 8.96 -3.36
C LYS A 52 9.04 7.71 -2.64
N ILE A 53 8.05 7.01 -3.21
CA ILE A 53 7.77 5.60 -2.85
C ILE A 53 8.89 4.72 -3.40
N THR A 54 9.55 3.96 -2.51
CA THR A 54 10.74 3.16 -2.83
C THR A 54 10.42 1.69 -3.02
N ARG A 55 9.44 1.16 -2.29
CA ARG A 55 8.93 -0.21 -2.44
C ARG A 55 7.47 -0.32 -2.01
N VAL A 56 6.78 -1.28 -2.60
CA VAL A 56 5.52 -1.82 -2.11
C VAL A 56 5.72 -3.31 -1.93
N GLU A 57 5.19 -3.85 -0.83
CA GLU A 57 5.29 -5.26 -0.48
C GLU A 57 3.88 -5.83 -0.33
N VAL A 58 3.70 -7.09 -0.74
CA VAL A 58 2.45 -7.84 -0.63
C VAL A 58 2.67 -9.06 0.26
N SER A 59 1.69 -9.38 1.10
CA SER A 59 1.71 -10.57 1.95
C SER A 59 0.42 -11.37 1.78
N THR A 60 0.55 -12.70 1.83
CA THR A 60 -0.53 -13.69 1.73
C THR A 60 -0.73 -14.48 3.04
N ASP A 61 0.02 -14.13 4.09
CA ASP A 61 0.06 -14.88 5.36
C ASP A 61 -0.11 -14.00 6.60
N GLY A 62 -0.80 -12.87 6.44
CA GLY A 62 -1.08 -11.94 7.54
C GLY A 62 0.14 -11.13 7.98
N GLY A 63 1.05 -10.84 7.04
CA GLY A 63 2.21 -9.98 7.27
C GLY A 63 3.41 -10.66 7.94
N ILE A 64 3.47 -12.01 7.92
CA ILE A 64 4.63 -12.76 8.43
C ILE A 64 5.77 -12.71 7.40
N HIS A 65 5.45 -13.02 6.15
CA HIS A 65 6.36 -12.89 5.01
C HIS A 65 5.86 -11.85 4.02
N TRP A 66 6.79 -11.23 3.30
CA TRP A 66 6.52 -10.10 2.41
C TRP A 66 7.28 -10.28 1.11
N GLU A 67 6.55 -10.13 0.00
CA GLU A 67 7.06 -10.25 -1.36
C GLU A 67 7.07 -8.88 -2.04
N LEU A 68 8.10 -8.59 -2.82
CA LEU A 68 8.28 -7.28 -3.46
C LEU A 68 7.37 -7.15 -4.69
N ALA A 69 6.61 -6.06 -4.76
CA ALA A 69 5.83 -5.71 -5.94
C ALA A 69 6.63 -4.88 -6.95
N ASP A 70 6.26 -4.96 -8.22
CA ASP A 70 6.80 -4.12 -9.28
C ASP A 70 6.14 -2.74 -9.22
N LEU A 71 6.94 -1.69 -9.18
CA LEU A 71 6.47 -0.31 -9.19
C LEU A 71 6.41 0.25 -10.61
N ASP A 72 5.26 0.80 -10.96
CA ASP A 72 5.01 1.48 -12.23
C ASP A 72 4.76 2.98 -11.97
N ARG A 73 5.82 3.77 -12.18
CA ARG A 73 5.79 5.22 -12.00
C ARG A 73 5.53 5.89 -13.35
N LYS A 74 4.37 6.54 -13.46
CA LYS A 74 3.98 7.28 -14.68
C LYS A 74 4.54 8.70 -14.74
N GLU A 75 4.64 9.33 -13.57
CA GLU A 75 5.05 10.73 -13.45
C GLU A 75 6.53 10.83 -13.07
N GLU A 76 7.26 11.67 -13.79
CA GLU A 76 8.65 11.99 -13.48
C GLU A 76 8.73 12.93 -12.26
N PRO A 77 9.83 12.91 -11.50
CA PRO A 77 10.04 13.88 -10.44
C PRO A 77 10.14 15.30 -11.01
N THR A 78 9.86 16.30 -10.17
CA THR A 78 10.16 17.70 -10.52
C THR A 78 11.67 17.92 -10.69
N ASP A 79 12.06 19.08 -11.22
CA ASP A 79 13.47 19.51 -11.34
C ASP A 79 14.26 19.44 -10.02
N TYR A 80 13.56 19.47 -8.87
CA TYR A 80 14.14 19.37 -7.53
C TYR A 80 14.03 17.97 -6.91
N GLY A 81 13.67 16.95 -7.69
CA GLY A 81 13.57 15.58 -7.23
C GLY A 81 12.31 15.25 -6.43
N MET A 82 11.24 16.04 -6.57
CA MET A 82 10.01 15.85 -5.79
C MET A 82 9.00 14.96 -6.52
N TYR A 83 8.41 14.02 -5.79
CA TYR A 83 7.39 13.08 -6.27
C TYR A 83 6.01 13.44 -5.68
N TRP A 84 5.19 14.13 -6.47
CA TRP A 84 3.88 14.61 -6.02
C TRP A 84 2.71 13.69 -6.39
N CYS A 85 2.95 12.70 -7.24
CA CYS A 85 1.95 11.77 -7.71
C CYS A 85 2.15 10.39 -7.09
N TRP A 86 1.05 9.66 -6.97
CA TRP A 86 1.07 8.25 -6.57
C TRP A 86 1.89 7.39 -7.56
N VAL A 87 2.20 6.18 -7.14
CA VAL A 87 2.74 5.14 -8.02
C VAL A 87 1.75 3.99 -8.09
N TRP A 88 1.68 3.34 -9.25
CA TRP A 88 0.99 2.08 -9.37
C TRP A 88 1.93 0.94 -8.97
N TYR A 89 1.37 -0.16 -8.51
CA TYR A 89 2.13 -1.38 -8.31
C TYR A 89 1.36 -2.60 -8.79
N SER A 90 2.09 -3.64 -9.17
CA SER A 90 1.54 -4.95 -9.46
C SER A 90 2.40 -6.05 -8.88
N TYR A 91 1.78 -7.15 -8.48
CA TYR A 91 2.43 -8.35 -8.00
C TYR A 91 1.77 -9.57 -8.63
N ASN A 92 2.57 -10.40 -9.30
CA ASN A 92 2.10 -11.66 -9.89
C ASN A 92 2.07 -12.74 -8.82
N LEU A 93 0.89 -12.91 -8.21
CA LEU A 93 0.63 -13.89 -7.17
C LEU A 93 0.37 -15.26 -7.81
N LYS A 94 1.14 -16.27 -7.45
CA LYS A 94 0.83 -17.64 -7.87
C LYS A 94 -0.48 -18.07 -7.23
N VAL A 95 -1.42 -18.57 -8.02
CA VAL A 95 -2.73 -19.01 -7.49
C VAL A 95 -2.58 -20.16 -6.49
N ALA A 96 -1.51 -20.94 -6.58
CA ALA A 96 -1.16 -21.95 -5.58
C ALA A 96 -0.94 -21.35 -4.18
N ASP A 97 -0.37 -20.15 -4.08
CA ASP A 97 -0.09 -19.48 -2.80
C ASP A 97 -1.35 -18.88 -2.17
N VAL A 98 -2.46 -18.81 -2.93
CA VAL A 98 -3.78 -18.45 -2.41
C VAL A 98 -4.40 -19.60 -1.61
N VAL A 99 -3.92 -20.84 -1.77
CA VAL A 99 -4.45 -22.00 -1.03
C VAL A 99 -4.11 -21.86 0.45
N GLY A 100 -5.12 -21.59 1.27
CA GLY A 100 -4.95 -21.35 2.71
C GLY A 100 -4.65 -19.90 3.08
N CYS A 101 -4.43 -19.02 2.09
CA CYS A 101 -4.39 -17.57 2.27
C CYS A 101 -5.76 -17.09 2.79
N LYS A 102 -5.76 -16.36 3.90
CA LYS A 102 -6.99 -15.80 4.50
C LYS A 102 -7.22 -14.36 4.08
N GLU A 103 -6.16 -13.64 3.79
CA GLU A 103 -6.17 -12.20 3.54
C GLU A 103 -4.95 -11.79 2.72
N LEU A 104 -5.13 -10.78 1.89
CA LEU A 104 -4.06 -10.12 1.15
C LEU A 104 -3.74 -8.80 1.84
N TRP A 105 -2.47 -8.59 2.15
CA TRP A 105 -1.97 -7.37 2.76
C TRP A 105 -1.07 -6.64 1.80
N CYS A 106 -1.04 -5.32 1.89
CA CYS A 106 -0.04 -4.50 1.21
C CYS A 106 0.53 -3.47 2.18
N ARG A 107 1.79 -3.09 1.98
CA ARG A 107 2.39 -1.94 2.64
C ARG A 107 3.42 -1.27 1.74
N ALA A 108 3.57 0.04 1.85
CA ALA A 108 4.59 0.79 1.16
C ALA A 108 5.71 1.27 2.09
N TRP A 109 6.83 1.66 1.49
CA TRP A 109 7.91 2.43 2.11
C TRP A 109 8.27 3.64 1.25
N ASP A 110 8.58 4.77 1.89
CA ASP A 110 9.10 5.95 1.22
C ASP A 110 10.63 6.04 1.32
N GLU A 111 11.23 7.05 0.70
CA GLU A 111 12.69 7.26 0.71
C GLU A 111 13.25 7.70 2.06
N SER A 112 12.39 8.11 2.98
CA SER A 112 12.76 8.32 4.39
C SER A 112 12.70 7.03 5.21
N ASN A 113 12.45 5.89 4.56
CA ASN A 113 12.23 4.59 5.19
C ASN A 113 11.05 4.60 6.18
N ASN A 114 10.02 5.41 5.96
CA ASN A 114 8.79 5.33 6.74
C ASN A 114 7.89 4.21 6.20
N PRO A 115 7.51 3.21 7.04
CA PRO A 115 6.53 2.19 6.68
C PRO A 115 5.12 2.56 7.15
N GLN A 116 4.11 1.87 6.61
CA GLN A 116 2.78 1.78 7.24
C GLN A 116 2.83 0.94 8.53
N PRO A 117 2.06 1.31 9.57
CA PRO A 117 1.97 0.53 10.80
C PRO A 117 1.23 -0.79 10.55
N THR A 118 1.63 -1.87 11.24
CA THR A 118 0.92 -3.16 11.16
C THR A 118 -0.48 -3.09 11.77
N ASN A 119 -0.65 -2.30 12.82
CA ASN A 119 -1.93 -2.14 13.52
C ASN A 119 -2.47 -0.74 13.26
N PRO A 120 -3.73 -0.60 12.83
CA PRO A 120 -4.37 0.70 12.63
C PRO A 120 -4.34 1.56 13.90
N THR A 121 -4.01 2.84 13.74
CA THR A 121 -4.11 3.82 14.83
C THR A 121 -5.46 4.52 14.77
N TRP A 122 -6.32 4.27 15.75
CA TRP A 122 -7.62 4.92 15.83
C TRP A 122 -7.48 6.38 16.32
N ASN A 123 -8.29 7.28 15.76
CA ASN A 123 -8.51 8.61 16.31
C ASN A 123 -9.97 9.02 16.14
N LEU A 124 -10.40 10.02 16.92
CA LEU A 124 -11.77 10.50 16.97
C LEU A 124 -12.36 10.88 15.60
N MET A 125 -11.52 11.39 14.70
CA MET A 125 -11.96 11.90 13.39
C MET A 125 -11.87 10.84 12.29
N GLY A 126 -11.33 9.65 12.58
CA GLY A 126 -11.07 8.61 11.57
C GLY A 126 -10.09 9.06 10.48
N MET A 127 -9.26 10.07 10.73
CA MET A 127 -8.38 10.68 9.73
C MET A 127 -7.02 9.99 9.67
N VAL A 128 -6.35 10.07 8.52
CA VAL A 128 -4.94 9.68 8.36
C VAL A 128 -4.70 8.20 8.71
N ASN A 129 -5.72 7.35 8.52
CA ASN A 129 -5.58 5.90 8.68
C ASN A 129 -4.76 5.33 7.52
N ASN A 130 -3.62 4.73 7.86
CA ASN A 130 -2.70 4.12 6.92
C ASN A 130 -2.20 2.75 7.40
#